data_AF-A0A2V9LM43-F1
#
_entry.id   AF-A0A2V9LM43-F1
#
_cell.length_a   1.000
_cell.length_b   1.000
_cell.length_c   1.000
_cell.angle_alpha   90.00
_cell.angle_beta   90.00
_cell.angle_gamma   90.00
#
_symmetry.space_group_name_H-M   'P 1'
#
loop_
_entity.id
_entity.type
_entity.pdbx_description
1 polymer ?
#
loop_
_entity_poly.entity_id
_entity_poly.type
_entity_poly.pdbx_seq_one_letter_code
_entity_poly.pdbx_strand_id
1 'polypeptide(L)'
;MDEQQRRNRKRILIFLLVLVPALMFVAWSQASLNLSFLQPASANVTILLLALSYLVILALVIFGLILARILLKLYVERRQQQLGSRFKTKMVVAFLALSLVPVCFLFAFSYGLLNRSIDKWFGMPFDTVRRDADGIVMQLEQVSAQRARHDAAELAADDGLRKALDQGDQRTVEQRLALEVASRELVAAIFFDAGGRAVARAGEAFPDLSLVTEEFRPFALGHAPLTSLFRRIETKEGELELAAQPLSRGGRPAGTVVVVSRAPYPIRQMADEIRLEARKYDQITRERKAVRVAYLSMLLLVTLLILFVASWLAVFIAKQVTVPIPGSSQISHTAFRP
;
A
#
# COMPACT_ATOMS: atom_id res chain seq x y z
N MET A 1 52.06 -1.75 42.10
CA MET A 1 51.34 -1.76 40.80
C MET A 1 49.90 -2.26 40.91
N ASP A 2 49.54 -3.08 41.91
CA ASP A 2 48.19 -3.69 42.02
C ASP A 2 47.02 -2.72 42.29
N GLU A 3 47.24 -1.65 43.05
CA GLU A 3 46.17 -0.73 43.45
C GLU A 3 45.60 0.08 42.27
N GLN A 4 46.48 0.46 41.35
CA GLN A 4 46.17 1.26 40.17
C GLN A 4 45.41 0.42 39.12
N GLN A 5 45.73 -0.88 39.03
CA GLN A 5 45.06 -1.85 38.17
C GLN A 5 43.66 -2.19 38.69
N ARG A 6 43.49 -2.29 40.02
CA ARG A 6 42.17 -2.44 40.68
C ARG A 6 41.25 -1.23 40.43
N ARG A 7 41.79 0.00 40.51
CA ARG A 7 40.99 1.23 40.35
C ARG A 7 40.47 1.43 38.92
N ASN A 8 41.26 1.04 37.91
CA ASN A 8 40.85 1.10 36.51
C ASN A 8 39.79 0.05 36.16
N ARG A 9 39.93 -1.18 36.71
CA ARG A 9 38.89 -2.22 36.59
C ARG A 9 37.57 -1.74 37.20
N LYS A 10 37.59 -1.09 38.37
CA LYS A 10 36.37 -0.53 38.99
C LYS A 10 35.67 0.52 38.13
N ARG A 11 36.39 1.44 37.47
CA ARG A 11 35.79 2.45 36.58
C ARG A 11 35.20 1.86 35.30
N ILE A 12 35.88 0.87 34.71
CA ILE A 12 35.36 0.12 33.56
C ILE A 12 34.08 -0.63 33.97
N LEU A 13 34.10 -1.30 35.13
CA LEU A 13 32.93 -2.00 35.68
C LEU A 13 31.75 -1.06 35.92
N ILE A 14 31.97 0.13 36.50
CA ILE A 14 30.89 1.11 36.75
C ILE A 14 30.30 1.65 35.45
N PHE A 15 31.14 1.96 34.45
CA PHE A 15 30.64 2.44 33.16
C PHE A 15 29.88 1.35 32.39
N LEU A 16 30.39 0.12 32.40
CA LEU A 16 29.73 -1.04 31.83
C LEU A 16 28.37 -1.30 32.53
N LEU A 17 28.33 -1.10 33.85
CA LEU A 17 27.14 -1.24 34.69
C LEU A 17 26.10 -0.13 34.48
N VAL A 18 26.41 0.95 33.76
CA VAL A 18 25.42 1.98 33.36
C VAL A 18 25.04 1.83 31.88
N LEU A 19 26.02 1.57 31.01
CA LEU A 19 25.79 1.44 29.57
C LEU A 19 24.97 0.20 29.21
N VAL A 20 25.27 -0.96 29.82
CA VAL A 20 24.55 -2.21 29.58
C VAL A 20 23.07 -2.11 29.97
N PRO A 21 22.71 -1.63 31.18
CA PRO A 21 21.30 -1.44 31.50
C PRO A 21 20.64 -0.30 30.71
N ALA A 22 21.35 0.76 30.31
CA ALA A 22 20.76 1.77 29.41
C ALA A 22 20.41 1.19 28.04
N LEU A 23 21.28 0.34 27.48
CA LEU A 23 21.01 -0.38 26.23
C LEU A 23 19.94 -1.45 26.38
N MET A 24 19.95 -2.20 27.50
CA MET A 24 18.87 -3.13 27.83
C MET A 24 17.55 -2.40 28.07
N PHE A 25 17.56 -1.18 28.61
CA PHE A 25 16.36 -0.36 28.78
C PHE A 25 15.84 0.12 27.42
N VAL A 26 16.71 0.47 26.47
CA VAL A 26 16.28 0.76 25.10
C VAL A 26 15.68 -0.48 24.44
N ALA A 27 16.33 -1.65 24.57
CA ALA A 27 15.83 -2.92 24.06
C ALA A 27 14.50 -3.34 24.70
N TRP A 28 14.38 -3.19 26.01
CA TRP A 28 13.18 -3.46 26.77
C TRP A 28 12.08 -2.45 26.46
N SER A 29 12.41 -1.17 26.20
CA SER A 29 11.43 -0.16 25.78
C SER A 29 10.77 -0.53 24.45
N GLN A 30 11.54 -1.11 23.52
CA GLN A 30 11.00 -1.61 22.26
C GLN A 30 10.03 -2.79 22.46
N ALA A 31 10.26 -3.63 23.48
CA ALA A 31 9.42 -4.79 23.80
C ALA A 31 8.23 -4.47 24.73
N SER A 32 8.39 -3.50 25.62
CA SER A 32 7.43 -3.15 26.69
C SER A 32 6.47 -2.05 26.28
N LEU A 33 6.83 -1.18 25.34
CA LEU A 33 5.85 -0.35 24.65
C LEU A 33 5.07 -1.31 23.75
N ASN A 34 3.90 -1.73 24.23
CA ASN A 34 2.98 -2.61 23.53
C ASN A 34 2.53 -1.96 22.21
N LEU A 35 3.39 -2.07 21.18
CA LEU A 35 3.17 -1.57 19.84
C LEU A 35 2.14 -2.51 19.19
N SER A 36 0.86 -2.32 19.50
CA SER A 36 -0.26 -2.85 18.71
C SER A 36 -0.12 -2.53 17.21
N PHE A 37 0.77 -1.60 16.86
CA PHE A 37 1.26 -1.25 15.53
C PHE A 37 2.23 -2.25 14.85
N LEU A 38 2.68 -3.30 15.55
CA LEU A 38 3.53 -4.40 15.04
C LEU A 38 2.75 -5.72 14.99
N GLN A 39 1.46 -5.68 14.65
CA GLN A 39 0.75 -6.86 14.17
C GLN A 39 0.78 -6.87 12.63
N PRO A 40 1.87 -7.31 11.97
CA PRO A 40 1.76 -7.86 10.62
C PRO A 40 0.65 -8.90 10.61
N ALA A 41 -0.11 -8.97 9.52
CA ALA A 41 -1.15 -9.98 9.35
C ALA A 41 -0.60 -11.43 9.39
N SER A 42 0.73 -11.59 9.33
CA SER A 42 1.43 -12.86 9.27
C SER A 42 2.48 -13.02 10.38
N ALA A 43 2.45 -14.16 11.07
CA ALA A 43 3.40 -14.48 12.15
C ALA A 43 4.86 -14.47 11.69
N ASN A 44 5.12 -14.84 10.43
CA ASN A 44 6.48 -14.92 9.87
C ASN A 44 7.16 -13.55 9.80
N VAL A 45 6.45 -12.51 9.36
CA VAL A 45 6.98 -11.14 9.28
C VAL A 45 7.30 -10.61 10.68
N THR A 46 6.46 -10.91 11.67
CA THR A 46 6.70 -10.56 13.07
C THR A 46 7.97 -11.20 13.61
N ILE A 47 8.14 -12.51 13.40
CA ILE A 47 9.34 -13.24 13.84
C ILE A 47 10.60 -12.68 13.17
N LEU A 48 10.55 -12.39 11.86
CA LEU A 48 11.67 -11.83 11.12
C LEU A 48 12.07 -10.44 11.66
N LEU A 49 11.11 -9.53 11.82
CA LEU A 49 11.35 -8.18 12.35
C LEU A 49 11.89 -8.22 13.77
N LEU A 50 11.34 -9.10 14.60
CA LEU A 50 11.77 -9.28 15.98
C LEU A 50 13.21 -9.80 16.02
N ALA A 51 13.52 -10.85 15.26
CA ALA A 51 14.86 -11.43 15.18
C ALA A 51 15.89 -10.40 14.66
N LEU A 52 15.53 -9.64 13.62
CA LEU A 52 16.39 -8.59 13.07
C LEU A 52 16.62 -7.45 14.07
N SER A 53 15.59 -7.04 14.80
CA SER A 53 15.69 -6.02 15.85
C SER A 53 16.62 -6.47 16.98
N TYR A 54 16.43 -7.68 17.51
CA TYR A 54 17.32 -8.24 18.54
C TYR A 54 18.77 -8.37 18.05
N LEU A 55 18.98 -8.78 16.80
CA LEU A 55 20.31 -8.86 16.20
C LEU A 55 20.99 -7.49 16.13
N VAL A 56 20.27 -6.45 15.69
CA VAL A 56 20.77 -5.07 15.61
C VAL A 56 21.11 -4.54 17.01
N ILE A 57 20.23 -4.76 17.98
CA ILE A 57 20.47 -4.37 19.37
C ILE A 57 21.71 -5.07 19.92
N LEU A 58 21.84 -6.37 19.72
CA LEU A 58 23.01 -7.14 20.16
C LEU A 58 24.30 -6.59 19.51
N ALA A 59 24.28 -6.34 18.20
CA ALA A 59 25.41 -5.75 17.48
C ALA A 59 25.76 -4.36 18.03
N LEU A 60 24.77 -3.51 18.29
CA LEU A 60 24.95 -2.18 18.86
C LEU A 60 25.51 -2.24 20.29
N VAL A 61 25.05 -3.20 21.10
CA VAL A 61 25.58 -3.44 22.44
C VAL A 61 27.04 -3.88 22.38
N ILE A 62 27.36 -4.89 21.58
CA ILE A 62 28.73 -5.38 21.44
C ILE A 62 29.65 -4.27 20.94
N PHE A 63 29.25 -3.58 19.86
CA PHE A 63 30.02 -2.46 19.31
C PHE A 63 30.20 -1.33 20.33
N GLY A 64 29.12 -0.91 20.98
CA GLY A 64 29.13 0.13 22.00
C GLY A 64 30.04 -0.21 23.19
N LEU A 65 30.02 -1.46 23.67
CA LEU A 65 30.91 -1.92 24.75
C LEU A 65 32.37 -1.95 24.33
N ILE A 66 32.66 -2.38 23.10
CA ILE A 66 34.04 -2.38 22.57
C ILE A 66 34.55 -0.95 22.42
N LEU A 67 33.75 -0.07 21.80
CA LEU A 67 34.10 1.33 21.60
C LEU A 67 34.29 2.04 22.95
N ALA A 68 33.37 1.82 23.89
CA ALA A 68 33.48 2.32 25.26
C ALA A 68 34.76 1.84 25.95
N ARG A 69 35.09 0.54 25.86
CA ARG A 69 36.30 -0.01 26.46
C ARG A 69 37.55 0.66 25.89
N ILE A 70 37.58 0.91 24.58
CA ILE A 70 38.68 1.60 23.89
C ILE A 70 38.79 3.05 24.39
N LEU A 71 37.68 3.80 24.39
CA LEU A 71 37.64 5.20 24.82
C LEU A 71 37.99 5.35 26.30
N LEU A 72 37.49 4.47 27.17
CA LEU A 72 37.68 4.55 28.61
C LEU A 72 39.12 4.18 29.00
N LYS A 73 39.72 3.20 28.33
CA LYS A 73 41.16 2.91 28.46
C LYS A 73 41.99 4.13 28.09
N LEU A 74 41.67 4.75 26.95
CA LEU A 74 42.37 5.94 26.46
C LEU A 74 42.24 7.14 27.41
N TYR A 75 41.03 7.37 27.94
CA TYR A 75 40.76 8.43 28.90
C TYR A 75 41.53 8.25 30.21
N VAL A 76 41.58 7.02 30.71
CA VAL A 76 42.29 6.69 31.94
C VAL A 76 43.81 6.80 31.78
N GLU A 77 44.36 6.32 30.66
CA GLU A 77 45.79 6.45 30.33
C GLU A 77 46.22 7.92 30.28
N ARG A 78 45.37 8.80 29.72
CA ARG A 78 45.59 10.26 29.70
C ARG A 78 45.67 10.85 31.10
N ARG A 79 44.86 10.38 32.05
CA ARG A 79 44.87 10.87 33.44
C ARG A 79 46.09 10.41 34.23
N GLN A 80 46.75 9.33 33.81
CA GLN A 80 47.91 8.74 34.53
C GLN A 80 49.28 9.28 34.06
N GLN A 81 49.32 10.34 33.23
CA GLN A 81 50.57 11.05 32.86
C GLN A 81 51.67 10.13 32.25
N GLN A 82 51.30 9.02 31.61
CA GLN A 82 52.28 8.18 30.93
C GLN A 82 52.85 8.93 29.71
N LEU A 83 54.17 9.08 29.65
CA LEU A 83 54.90 9.72 28.55
C LEU A 83 54.49 9.07 27.21
N GLY A 84 53.99 9.86 26.26
CA GLY A 84 53.49 9.39 24.96
C GLY A 84 51.96 9.21 24.83
N SER A 85 51.20 9.23 25.92
CA SER A 85 49.73 9.08 25.94
C SER A 85 48.98 10.10 25.08
N ARG A 86 49.43 11.36 25.06
CA ARG A 86 48.79 12.44 24.28
C ARG A 86 48.90 12.22 22.78
N PHE A 87 50.04 11.69 22.32
CA PHE A 87 50.28 11.42 20.89
C PHE A 87 49.41 10.24 20.41
N LYS A 88 49.37 9.15 21.19
CA LYS A 88 48.53 7.98 20.93
C LYS A 88 47.03 8.31 20.93
N THR A 89 46.59 9.16 21.86
CA THR A 89 45.19 9.62 21.93
C THR A 89 44.81 10.47 20.73
N LYS A 90 45.66 11.43 20.34
CA LYS A 90 45.41 12.30 19.18
C LYS A 90 45.34 11.48 17.89
N MET A 91 46.20 10.48 17.71
CA MET A 91 46.13 9.56 16.56
C MET A 91 44.86 8.73 16.56
N VAL A 92 44.51 8.06 17.66
CA VAL A 92 43.32 7.19 17.70
C VAL A 92 42.04 8.00 17.47
N VAL A 93 41.90 9.18 18.09
CA VAL A 93 40.74 10.05 17.86
C VAL A 93 40.70 10.57 16.42
N ALA A 94 41.84 10.93 15.82
CA ALA A 94 41.89 11.37 14.43
C ALA A 94 41.48 10.25 13.46
N PHE A 95 41.99 9.03 13.64
CA PHE A 95 41.60 7.87 12.84
C PHE A 95 40.12 7.50 13.02
N LEU A 96 39.63 7.57 14.26
CA LEU A 96 38.23 7.29 14.56
C LEU A 96 37.30 8.35 13.95
N ALA A 97 37.65 9.63 14.03
CA ALA A 97 36.89 10.71 13.41
C ALA A 97 36.90 10.60 11.88
N LEU A 98 38.07 10.30 11.30
CA LEU A 98 38.24 10.15 9.85
C LEU A 98 37.42 8.99 9.29
N SER A 99 37.21 7.91 10.05
CA SER A 99 36.36 6.78 9.63
C SER A 99 34.89 6.98 9.96
N LEU A 100 34.56 7.65 11.07
CA LEU A 100 33.18 7.85 11.51
C LEU A 100 32.42 8.82 10.60
N VAL A 101 33.05 9.92 10.19
CA VAL A 101 32.44 10.96 9.34
C VAL A 101 31.87 10.39 8.04
N PRO A 102 32.64 9.67 7.18
CA PRO A 102 32.11 9.14 5.93
C PRO A 102 31.03 8.08 6.15
N VAL A 103 31.12 7.27 7.21
CA VAL A 103 30.11 6.25 7.51
C VAL A 103 28.79 6.89 7.96
N CYS A 104 28.84 7.90 8.82
CA CYS A 104 27.66 8.68 9.22
C CYS A 104 27.03 9.39 8.02
N PHE A 105 27.83 9.97 7.13
CA PHE A 105 27.34 10.60 5.91
C PHE A 105 26.63 9.58 5.00
N LEU A 106 27.26 8.41 4.78
CA LEU A 106 26.69 7.36 3.95
C LEU A 106 25.39 6.82 4.54
N PHE A 107 25.31 6.67 5.88
CA PHE A 107 24.07 6.30 6.56
C PHE A 107 22.97 7.36 6.36
N ALA A 108 23.28 8.64 6.58
CA ALA A 108 22.31 9.73 6.41
C ALA A 108 21.80 9.85 4.97
N PHE A 109 22.70 9.74 3.99
CA PHE A 109 22.35 9.75 2.57
C PHE A 109 21.48 8.54 2.19
N SER A 110 21.87 7.34 2.63
CA SER A 110 21.13 6.10 2.40
C SER A 110 19.75 6.14 3.05
N TYR A 111 19.64 6.67 4.28
CA TYR A 111 18.38 6.91 4.96
C TYR A 111 17.45 7.81 4.13
N GLY A 112 17.96 8.94 3.64
CA GLY A 112 17.19 9.88 2.82
C GLY A 112 16.71 9.26 1.50
N LEU A 113 17.61 8.58 0.79
CA LEU A 113 17.27 7.88 -0.45
C LEU A 113 16.24 6.79 -0.23
N LEU A 114 16.44 5.95 0.79
CA LEU A 114 15.56 4.83 1.11
C LEU A 114 14.17 5.33 1.51
N ASN A 115 14.08 6.32 2.40
CA ASN A 115 12.80 6.83 2.85
C ASN A 115 12.02 7.44 1.67
N ARG A 116 12.70 8.23 0.83
CA ARG A 116 12.08 8.83 -0.37
C ARG A 116 11.69 7.79 -1.41
N SER A 117 12.48 6.73 -1.56
CA SER A 117 12.18 5.61 -2.47
C SER A 117 10.96 4.82 -1.99
N ILE A 118 10.89 4.48 -0.70
CA ILE A 118 9.71 3.85 -0.09
C ILE A 118 8.48 4.75 -0.29
N ASP A 119 8.63 6.06 -0.08
CA ASP A 119 7.51 6.98 -0.24
C ASP A 119 7.01 7.08 -1.69
N LYS A 120 7.89 6.91 -2.68
CA LYS A 120 7.50 6.84 -4.10
C LYS A 120 6.86 5.50 -4.48
N TRP A 121 7.45 4.37 -4.07
CA TRP A 121 6.94 3.03 -4.41
C TRP A 121 5.58 2.73 -3.78
N PHE A 122 5.33 3.26 -2.58
CA PHE A 122 4.07 3.10 -1.83
C PHE A 122 3.19 4.37 -1.83
N GLY A 123 3.55 5.38 -2.61
CA GLY A 123 2.82 6.65 -2.72
C GLY A 123 1.97 6.77 -3.98
N MET A 124 1.95 5.72 -4.83
CA MET A 124 1.10 5.73 -6.01
C MET A 124 -0.37 5.80 -5.56
N PRO A 125 -1.19 6.73 -6.09
CA PRO A 125 -2.52 7.00 -5.56
C PRO A 125 -3.52 5.94 -6.04
N PHE A 126 -3.28 4.66 -5.78
CA PHE A 126 -4.23 3.58 -6.08
C PHE A 126 -5.58 3.81 -5.40
N ASP A 127 -5.59 4.43 -4.21
CA ASP A 127 -6.82 4.88 -3.57
C ASP A 127 -7.57 5.95 -4.36
N THR A 128 -6.86 6.85 -5.05
CA THR A 128 -7.48 7.86 -5.91
C THR A 128 -7.96 7.23 -7.20
N VAL A 129 -7.15 6.37 -7.85
CA VAL A 129 -7.56 5.63 -9.05
C VAL A 129 -8.78 4.76 -8.77
N ARG A 130 -8.84 4.06 -7.63
CA ARG A 130 -10.01 3.29 -7.20
C ARG A 130 -11.22 4.19 -7.00
N ARG A 131 -11.09 5.29 -6.24
CA ARG A 131 -12.19 6.22 -5.98
C ARG A 131 -12.71 6.88 -7.26
N ASP A 132 -11.82 7.25 -8.16
CA ASP A 132 -12.16 7.86 -9.45
C ASP A 132 -12.85 6.82 -10.35
N ALA A 133 -12.36 5.58 -10.38
CA ALA A 133 -13.01 4.48 -11.10
C ALA A 133 -14.42 4.21 -10.55
N ASP A 134 -14.58 4.13 -9.23
CA ASP A 134 -15.90 3.97 -8.58
C ASP A 134 -16.83 5.14 -8.93
N GLY A 135 -16.31 6.37 -8.91
CA GLY A 135 -17.06 7.57 -9.30
C GLY A 135 -17.52 7.52 -10.75
N ILE A 136 -16.65 7.12 -11.68
CA ILE A 136 -16.96 6.96 -13.10
C ILE A 136 -18.04 5.89 -13.31
N VAL A 137 -17.93 4.74 -12.64
CA VAL A 137 -18.93 3.66 -12.73
C VAL A 137 -20.28 4.15 -12.24
N MET A 138 -20.32 4.76 -11.05
CA MET A 138 -21.57 5.30 -10.50
C MET A 138 -22.20 6.35 -11.42
N GLN A 139 -21.39 7.26 -11.97
CA GLN A 139 -21.88 8.29 -12.87
C GLN A 139 -22.38 7.70 -14.19
N LEU A 140 -21.67 6.73 -14.77
CA LEU A 140 -22.09 6.06 -15.99
C LEU A 140 -23.39 5.27 -15.78
N GLU A 141 -23.53 4.57 -14.65
CA GLU A 141 -24.77 3.86 -14.31
C GLU A 141 -25.96 4.81 -14.20
N GLN A 142 -25.76 5.97 -13.58
CA GLN A 142 -26.80 7.01 -13.50
C GLN A 142 -27.17 7.54 -14.89
N VAL A 143 -26.19 7.83 -15.73
CA VAL A 143 -26.41 8.30 -17.11
C VAL A 143 -27.13 7.23 -17.94
N SER A 144 -26.74 5.97 -17.82
CA SER A 144 -27.37 4.85 -18.52
C SER A 144 -28.83 4.69 -18.11
N ALA A 145 -29.09 4.71 -16.80
CA ALA A 145 -30.45 4.65 -16.27
C ALA A 145 -31.32 5.83 -16.69
N GLN A 146 -30.74 7.04 -16.74
CA GLN A 146 -31.44 8.23 -17.24
C GLN A 146 -31.75 8.13 -18.73
N ARG A 147 -30.81 7.65 -19.55
CA ARG A 147 -31.01 7.43 -20.99
C ARG A 147 -32.12 6.42 -21.25
N ALA A 148 -32.06 5.24 -20.62
CA ALA A 148 -33.08 4.22 -20.80
C ALA A 148 -34.49 4.73 -20.42
N ARG A 149 -34.60 5.48 -19.31
CA ARG A 149 -35.88 6.11 -18.91
C ARG A 149 -36.33 7.18 -19.90
N HIS A 150 -35.41 7.98 -20.42
CA HIS A 150 -35.70 9.00 -21.42
C HIS A 150 -36.23 8.37 -22.71
N ASP A 151 -35.58 7.31 -23.20
CA ASP A 151 -36.02 6.56 -24.39
C ASP A 151 -37.41 5.94 -24.20
N ALA A 152 -37.68 5.33 -23.04
CA ALA A 152 -39.00 4.80 -22.73
C ALA A 152 -40.08 5.90 -22.64
N ALA A 153 -39.74 7.06 -22.09
CA ALA A 153 -40.65 8.19 -21.98
C ALA A 153 -40.96 8.83 -23.35
N GLU A 154 -39.96 8.97 -24.21
CA GLU A 154 -40.11 9.52 -25.55
C GLU A 154 -40.90 8.57 -26.45
N LEU A 155 -40.62 7.26 -26.37
CA LEU A 155 -41.37 6.24 -27.09
C LEU A 155 -42.86 6.21 -26.67
N ALA A 156 -43.15 6.40 -25.38
CA ALA A 156 -44.52 6.54 -24.89
C ALA A 156 -45.19 7.88 -25.30
N ALA A 157 -44.40 8.91 -25.61
CA ALA A 157 -44.89 10.20 -26.04
C ALA A 157 -45.13 10.29 -27.56
N ASP A 158 -44.65 9.33 -28.36
CA ASP A 158 -44.84 9.32 -29.82
C ASP A 158 -46.34 9.24 -30.19
N ASP A 159 -46.83 10.32 -30.81
CA ASP A 159 -48.22 10.42 -31.29
C ASP A 159 -48.56 9.35 -32.33
N GLY A 160 -47.57 8.92 -33.12
CA GLY A 160 -47.74 7.84 -34.10
C GLY A 160 -48.05 6.51 -33.41
N LEU A 161 -47.28 6.16 -32.38
CA LEU A 161 -47.51 4.98 -31.56
C LEU A 161 -48.88 5.03 -30.86
N ARG A 162 -49.25 6.17 -30.27
CA ARG A 162 -50.55 6.33 -29.58
C ARG A 162 -51.73 6.13 -30.53
N LYS A 163 -51.68 6.70 -31.73
CA LYS A 163 -52.73 6.51 -32.74
C LYS A 163 -52.83 5.06 -33.22
N ALA A 164 -51.70 4.39 -33.44
CA ALA A 164 -51.67 2.99 -33.84
C ALA A 164 -52.25 2.06 -32.76
N LEU A 165 -51.93 2.34 -31.49
CA LEU A 165 -52.54 1.66 -30.33
C LEU A 165 -54.04 1.91 -30.23
N ASP A 166 -54.49 3.13 -30.50
CA ASP A 166 -55.91 3.50 -30.46
C ASP A 166 -56.74 2.82 -31.56
N GLN A 167 -56.12 2.52 -32.70
CA GLN A 167 -56.73 1.81 -33.83
C GLN A 167 -56.68 0.28 -33.68
N GLY A 168 -55.93 -0.24 -32.68
CA GLY A 168 -55.75 -1.67 -32.46
C GLY A 168 -54.95 -2.37 -33.57
N ASP A 169 -54.20 -1.63 -34.38
CA ASP A 169 -53.42 -2.19 -35.48
C ASP A 169 -52.03 -2.61 -35.01
N GLN A 170 -51.94 -3.88 -34.60
CA GLN A 170 -50.70 -4.48 -34.10
C GLN A 170 -49.54 -4.35 -35.09
N ARG A 171 -49.78 -4.44 -36.40
CA ARG A 171 -48.71 -4.39 -37.41
C ARG A 171 -48.09 -3.00 -37.48
N THR A 172 -48.92 -1.96 -37.39
CA THR A 172 -48.46 -0.57 -37.40
C THR A 172 -47.69 -0.24 -36.11
N VAL A 173 -48.13 -0.80 -34.96
CA VAL A 173 -47.41 -0.67 -33.68
C VAL A 173 -46.03 -1.34 -33.75
N GLU A 174 -45.94 -2.57 -34.27
CA GLU A 174 -44.68 -3.29 -34.43
C GLU A 174 -43.71 -2.57 -35.39
N GLN A 175 -44.19 -2.08 -36.53
CA GLN A 175 -43.37 -1.31 -37.47
C GLN A 175 -42.83 -0.02 -36.84
N ARG A 176 -43.65 0.67 -36.05
CA ARG A 176 -43.22 1.90 -35.39
C ARG A 176 -42.19 1.63 -34.30
N LEU A 177 -42.41 0.59 -33.49
CA LEU A 177 -41.43 0.13 -32.51
C LEU A 177 -40.11 -0.28 -33.20
N ALA A 178 -40.16 -0.92 -34.36
CA ALA A 178 -38.95 -1.34 -35.10
C ALA A 178 -38.13 -0.15 -35.60
N LEU A 179 -38.78 0.93 -36.05
CA LEU A 179 -38.09 2.16 -36.45
C LEU A 179 -37.37 2.79 -35.25
N GLU A 180 -38.04 2.88 -34.10
CA GLU A 180 -37.48 3.47 -32.89
C GLU A 180 -36.32 2.61 -32.34
N VAL A 181 -36.48 1.28 -32.33
CA VAL A 181 -35.42 0.34 -31.95
C VAL A 181 -34.17 0.52 -32.83
N ALA A 182 -34.34 0.62 -34.14
CA ALA A 182 -33.23 0.80 -35.07
C ALA A 182 -32.57 2.18 -34.95
N SER A 183 -33.35 3.24 -34.71
CA SER A 183 -32.83 4.61 -34.62
C SER A 183 -32.07 4.92 -33.34
N ARG A 184 -32.39 4.22 -32.24
CA ARG A 184 -31.85 4.45 -30.89
C ARG A 184 -30.88 3.38 -30.42
N GLU A 185 -30.49 2.44 -31.30
CA GLU A 185 -29.63 1.31 -30.97
C GLU A 185 -30.15 0.47 -29.78
N LEU A 186 -31.48 0.33 -29.68
CA LEU A 186 -32.10 -0.48 -28.63
C LEU A 186 -31.97 -1.95 -28.99
N VAL A 187 -31.92 -2.82 -27.97
CA VAL A 187 -31.95 -4.27 -28.15
C VAL A 187 -33.36 -4.71 -28.52
N ALA A 188 -34.36 -4.18 -27.81
CA ALA A 188 -35.77 -4.46 -28.08
C ALA A 188 -36.69 -3.38 -27.51
N ALA A 189 -37.90 -3.29 -28.04
CA ALA A 189 -39.00 -2.54 -27.46
C ALA A 189 -40.27 -3.40 -27.44
N ILE A 190 -40.98 -3.41 -26.31
CA ILE A 190 -42.15 -4.25 -26.07
C ILE A 190 -43.27 -3.38 -25.52
N PHE A 191 -44.48 -3.55 -26.07
CA PHE A 191 -45.67 -2.91 -25.55
C PHE A 191 -46.57 -3.94 -24.86
N PHE A 192 -46.93 -3.65 -23.61
CA PHE A 192 -47.86 -4.43 -22.79
C PHE A 192 -49.21 -3.73 -22.70
N ASP A 193 -50.30 -4.49 -22.82
CA ASP A 193 -51.64 -3.98 -22.54
C ASP A 193 -51.87 -3.71 -21.04
N ALA A 194 -53.01 -3.14 -20.69
CA ALA A 194 -53.42 -2.91 -19.30
C ALA A 194 -53.57 -4.21 -18.47
N GLY A 195 -53.61 -5.39 -19.11
CA GLY A 195 -53.63 -6.70 -18.47
C GLY A 195 -52.24 -7.32 -18.29
N GLY A 196 -51.17 -6.65 -18.73
CA GLY A 196 -49.80 -7.15 -18.68
C GLY A 196 -49.49 -8.22 -19.73
N ARG A 197 -50.24 -8.29 -20.83
CA ARG A 197 -49.93 -9.14 -21.98
C ARG A 197 -49.15 -8.34 -23.02
N ALA A 198 -48.07 -8.91 -23.54
CA ALA A 198 -47.33 -8.30 -24.64
C ALA A 198 -48.19 -8.33 -25.91
N VAL A 199 -48.51 -7.13 -26.45
CA VAL A 199 -49.33 -6.97 -27.66
C VAL A 199 -48.45 -6.75 -28.90
N ALA A 200 -47.29 -6.11 -28.74
CA ALA A 200 -46.36 -5.86 -29.83
C ALA A 200 -44.91 -5.88 -29.33
N ARG A 201 -44.00 -6.34 -30.20
CA ARG A 201 -42.56 -6.40 -29.96
C ARG A 201 -41.82 -5.98 -31.23
N ALA A 202 -40.71 -5.27 -31.06
CA ALA A 202 -39.71 -5.08 -32.08
C ALA A 202 -38.28 -5.24 -31.53
N GLY A 203 -37.33 -5.56 -32.41
CA GLY A 203 -35.91 -5.75 -32.07
C GLY A 203 -35.48 -7.21 -32.04
N GLU A 204 -34.41 -7.50 -31.31
CA GLU A 204 -33.86 -8.84 -31.17
C GLU A 204 -34.87 -9.79 -30.50
N ALA A 205 -34.79 -11.09 -30.81
CA ALA A 205 -35.61 -12.14 -30.18
C ALA A 205 -35.22 -12.39 -28.71
N PHE A 206 -34.07 -11.84 -28.30
CA PHE A 206 -33.53 -11.80 -26.95
C PHE A 206 -33.73 -10.41 -26.33
N PRO A 207 -33.97 -10.26 -25.00
CA PRO A 207 -34.24 -11.30 -24.01
C PRO A 207 -35.58 -12.02 -24.23
N ASP A 208 -35.79 -13.14 -23.52
CA ASP A 208 -37.07 -13.87 -23.57
C ASP A 208 -38.20 -12.97 -23.03
N LEU A 209 -39.33 -12.95 -23.74
CA LEU A 209 -40.53 -12.20 -23.35
C LEU A 209 -41.02 -12.65 -21.98
N SER A 210 -40.83 -13.91 -21.59
CA SER A 210 -41.20 -14.43 -20.28
C SER A 210 -40.49 -13.64 -19.16
N LEU A 211 -39.16 -13.44 -19.28
CA LEU A 211 -38.34 -12.69 -18.34
C LEU A 211 -38.78 -11.23 -18.21
N VAL A 212 -39.04 -10.56 -19.34
CA VAL A 212 -39.51 -9.17 -19.33
C VAL A 212 -40.95 -9.07 -18.77
N THR A 213 -41.80 -10.04 -19.09
CA THR A 213 -43.20 -10.06 -18.63
C THR A 213 -43.29 -10.29 -17.12
N GLU A 214 -42.50 -11.20 -16.54
CA GLU A 214 -42.52 -11.43 -15.08
C GLU A 214 -42.10 -10.19 -14.30
N GLU A 215 -41.07 -9.50 -14.80
CA GLU A 215 -40.50 -8.32 -14.15
C GLU A 215 -41.43 -7.10 -14.23
N PHE A 216 -42.18 -6.95 -15.33
CA PHE A 216 -42.99 -5.76 -15.60
C PHE A 216 -44.52 -5.93 -15.51
N ARG A 217 -45.04 -7.16 -15.34
CA ARG A 217 -46.47 -7.42 -15.10
C ARG A 217 -47.08 -6.57 -13.95
N PRO A 218 -46.39 -6.33 -12.81
CA PRO A 218 -46.93 -5.48 -11.73
C PRO A 218 -47.15 -4.01 -12.14
N PHE A 219 -46.40 -3.53 -13.14
CA PHE A 219 -46.45 -2.15 -13.63
C PHE A 219 -47.59 -1.92 -14.61
N ALA A 220 -47.82 -2.88 -15.51
CA ALA A 220 -48.95 -2.88 -16.42
C ALA A 220 -50.30 -2.83 -15.67
N LEU A 221 -50.34 -3.41 -14.46
CA LEU A 221 -51.49 -3.42 -13.57
C LEU A 221 -51.62 -2.15 -12.72
N GLY A 222 -50.68 -1.18 -12.78
CA GLY A 222 -50.74 0.07 -12.03
C GLY A 222 -50.44 -0.03 -10.52
N HIS A 223 -49.82 -1.13 -10.07
CA HIS A 223 -49.57 -1.41 -8.64
C HIS A 223 -48.16 -1.01 -8.16
N ALA A 224 -47.29 -0.50 -9.05
CA ALA A 224 -45.88 -0.28 -8.76
C ALA A 224 -45.51 1.22 -8.74
N PRO A 225 -44.64 1.65 -7.78
CA PRO A 225 -44.18 3.04 -7.71
C PRO A 225 -43.27 3.42 -8.90
N LEU A 226 -43.34 4.69 -9.35
CA LEU A 226 -42.57 5.25 -10.46
C LEU A 226 -41.04 5.04 -10.35
N THR A 227 -40.51 4.85 -9.14
CA THR A 227 -39.09 4.59 -8.87
C THR A 227 -38.61 3.25 -9.43
N SER A 228 -39.52 2.33 -9.73
CA SER A 228 -39.23 0.97 -10.20
C SER A 228 -39.33 0.79 -11.73
N LEU A 229 -39.50 1.89 -12.47
CA LEU A 229 -39.53 1.97 -13.94
C LEU A 229 -38.18 1.73 -14.64
N PHE A 230 -37.13 1.38 -13.89
CA PHE A 230 -35.85 0.99 -14.44
C PHE A 230 -35.33 -0.21 -13.67
N ARG A 231 -34.91 -1.24 -14.38
CA ARG A 231 -34.32 -2.43 -13.79
C ARG A 231 -33.21 -2.95 -14.69
N ARG A 232 -32.17 -3.48 -14.07
CA ARG A 232 -31.09 -4.16 -14.78
C ARG A 232 -31.20 -5.66 -14.53
N ILE A 233 -31.08 -6.45 -15.61
CA ILE A 233 -31.05 -7.90 -15.54
C ILE A 233 -29.70 -8.41 -16.05
N GLU A 234 -29.13 -9.37 -15.35
CA GLU A 234 -27.93 -10.06 -15.80
C GLU A 234 -28.34 -11.25 -16.65
N THR A 235 -27.78 -11.34 -17.85
CA THR A 235 -28.08 -12.41 -18.79
C THR A 235 -26.78 -13.04 -19.32
N LYS A 236 -26.89 -14.18 -20.00
CA LYS A 236 -25.72 -14.88 -20.57
C LYS A 236 -24.96 -14.06 -21.62
N GLU A 237 -25.60 -13.09 -22.25
CA GLU A 237 -25.01 -12.23 -23.29
C GLU A 237 -24.55 -10.85 -22.75
N GLY A 238 -24.78 -10.59 -21.46
CA GLY A 238 -24.38 -9.36 -20.77
C GLY A 238 -25.46 -8.79 -19.85
N GLU A 239 -25.15 -7.65 -19.23
CA GLU A 239 -26.14 -6.88 -18.49
C GLU A 239 -27.07 -6.13 -19.47
N LEU A 240 -28.38 -6.33 -19.31
CA LEU A 240 -29.40 -5.58 -20.04
C LEU A 240 -30.10 -4.60 -19.09
N GLU A 241 -30.43 -3.43 -19.61
CA GLU A 241 -31.19 -2.41 -18.93
C GLU A 241 -32.60 -2.35 -19.49
N LEU A 242 -33.58 -2.40 -18.60
CA LEU A 242 -34.99 -2.35 -18.91
C LEU A 242 -35.57 -1.08 -18.33
N ALA A 243 -36.18 -0.25 -19.15
CA ALA A 243 -36.93 0.92 -18.70
C ALA A 243 -38.38 0.80 -19.14
N ALA A 244 -39.30 1.02 -18.21
CA ALA A 244 -40.74 0.97 -18.45
C ALA A 244 -41.34 2.36 -18.33
N GLN A 245 -42.35 2.65 -19.16
CA GLN A 245 -43.16 3.86 -19.04
C GLN A 245 -44.64 3.50 -19.18
N PRO A 246 -45.48 3.79 -18.17
CA PRO A 246 -46.91 3.54 -18.27
C PRO A 246 -47.57 4.57 -19.20
N LEU A 247 -48.47 4.09 -20.04
CA LEU A 247 -49.33 4.89 -20.91
C LEU A 247 -50.71 5.03 -20.28
N SER A 248 -51.22 6.26 -20.24
CA SER A 248 -52.57 6.55 -19.77
C SER A 248 -53.42 7.14 -20.90
N ARG A 249 -54.63 6.60 -21.09
CA ARG A 249 -55.64 7.09 -22.04
C ARG A 249 -56.81 7.65 -21.25
N GLY A 250 -57.03 8.96 -21.32
CA GLY A 250 -58.14 9.63 -20.62
C GLY A 250 -58.16 9.41 -19.10
N GLY A 251 -57.00 9.26 -18.47
CA GLY A 251 -56.89 8.98 -17.02
C GLY A 251 -57.00 7.50 -16.62
N ARG A 252 -57.15 6.58 -17.58
CA ARG A 252 -57.12 5.12 -17.34
C ARG A 252 -55.81 4.50 -17.87
N PRO A 253 -55.25 3.47 -17.20
CA PRO A 253 -54.07 2.76 -17.68
C PRO A 253 -54.40 2.09 -19.02
N ALA A 254 -53.67 2.46 -20.07
CA ALA A 254 -53.83 1.94 -21.42
C ALA A 254 -52.83 0.83 -21.74
N GLY A 255 -51.67 0.83 -21.06
CA GLY A 255 -50.61 -0.14 -21.25
C GLY A 255 -49.28 0.36 -20.71
N THR A 256 -48.20 -0.36 -20.96
CA THR A 256 -46.83 0.02 -20.58
C THR A 256 -45.88 -0.29 -21.73
N VAL A 257 -45.06 0.69 -22.10
CA VAL A 257 -43.96 0.49 -23.04
C VAL A 257 -42.71 0.13 -22.25
N VAL A 258 -42.01 -0.92 -22.66
CA VAL A 258 -40.74 -1.34 -22.08
C VAL A 258 -39.67 -1.28 -23.17
N VAL A 259 -38.62 -0.53 -22.90
CA VAL A 259 -37.42 -0.43 -23.72
C VAL A 259 -36.32 -1.29 -23.10
N VAL A 260 -35.61 -2.02 -23.95
CA VAL A 260 -34.46 -2.85 -23.59
C VAL A 260 -33.23 -2.29 -24.27
N SER A 261 -32.24 -1.87 -23.48
CA SER A 261 -30.94 -1.41 -23.97
C SER A 261 -29.81 -2.26 -23.38
N ARG A 262 -28.66 -2.27 -24.04
CA ARG A 262 -27.47 -2.98 -23.55
C ARG A 262 -26.75 -2.08 -22.55
N ALA A 263 -26.34 -2.62 -21.41
CA ALA A 263 -25.54 -1.84 -20.46
C ALA A 263 -24.20 -1.43 -21.10
N PRO A 264 -23.76 -0.17 -20.92
CA PRO A 264 -22.57 0.35 -21.58
C PRO A 264 -21.29 -0.29 -21.01
N TYR A 265 -20.65 -1.13 -21.83
CA TYR A 265 -19.40 -1.86 -21.55
C TYR A 265 -19.40 -2.69 -20.25
N PRO A 266 -18.53 -3.71 -20.10
CA PRO A 266 -18.31 -4.33 -18.79
C PRO A 266 -17.47 -3.41 -17.87
N ILE A 267 -17.81 -2.13 -17.76
CA ILE A 267 -17.12 -1.15 -16.89
C ILE A 267 -17.24 -1.55 -15.41
N ARG A 268 -18.32 -2.24 -15.04
CA ARG A 268 -18.45 -2.90 -13.75
C ARG A 268 -17.40 -3.98 -13.54
N GLN A 269 -17.19 -4.86 -14.51
CA GLN A 269 -16.17 -5.91 -14.39
C GLN A 269 -14.77 -5.29 -14.28
N MET A 270 -14.49 -4.23 -15.05
CA MET A 270 -13.23 -3.48 -14.93
C MET A 270 -13.09 -2.82 -13.56
N ALA A 271 -14.16 -2.23 -13.01
CA ALA A 271 -14.14 -1.65 -11.68
C ALA A 271 -13.98 -2.69 -10.58
N ASP A 272 -14.61 -3.85 -10.71
CA ASP A 272 -14.46 -4.95 -9.76
C ASP A 272 -13.05 -5.55 -9.80
N GLU A 273 -12.43 -5.62 -10.99
CA GLU A 273 -11.03 -5.98 -11.15
C GLU A 273 -10.12 -4.93 -10.51
N ILE A 274 -10.35 -3.63 -10.77
CA ILE A 274 -9.62 -2.53 -10.11
C ILE A 274 -9.79 -2.58 -8.59
N ARG A 275 -10.98 -2.88 -8.07
CA ARG A 275 -11.25 -3.05 -6.63
C ARG A 275 -10.49 -4.24 -6.04
N LEU A 276 -10.45 -5.36 -6.77
CA LEU A 276 -9.69 -6.55 -6.35
C LEU A 276 -8.20 -6.22 -6.24
N GLU A 277 -7.63 -5.60 -7.27
CA GLU A 277 -6.21 -5.23 -7.31
C GLU A 277 -5.88 -4.14 -6.29
N ALA A 278 -6.76 -3.15 -6.10
CA ALA A 278 -6.60 -2.14 -5.06
C ALA A 278 -6.62 -2.76 -3.66
N ARG A 279 -7.47 -3.76 -3.40
CA ARG A 279 -7.46 -4.48 -2.10
C ARG A 279 -6.15 -5.23 -1.86
N LYS A 280 -5.58 -5.87 -2.88
CA LYS A 280 -4.25 -6.50 -2.79
C LYS A 280 -3.18 -5.46 -2.50
N TYR A 281 -3.22 -4.32 -3.19
CA TYR A 281 -2.29 -3.22 -2.97
C TYR A 281 -2.41 -2.62 -1.56
N ASP A 282 -3.63 -2.45 -1.03
CA ASP A 282 -3.88 -1.98 0.33
C ASP A 282 -3.28 -2.92 1.38
N GLN A 283 -3.36 -4.23 1.15
CA GLN A 283 -2.75 -5.22 2.03
C GLN A 283 -1.23 -5.10 2.04
N ILE A 284 -0.59 -4.92 0.88
CA ILE A 284 0.87 -4.70 0.77
C ILE A 284 1.27 -3.36 1.38
N THR A 285 0.45 -2.32 1.20
CA THR A 285 0.71 -0.97 1.71
C THR A 285 0.58 -0.89 3.24
N ARG A 286 -0.26 -1.72 3.87
CA ARG A 286 -0.30 -1.86 5.34
C ARG A 286 1.05 -2.30 5.91
N GLU A 287 1.86 -3.00 5.12
CA GLU A 287 3.21 -3.42 5.52
C GLU A 287 4.27 -2.34 5.29
N ARG A 288 3.94 -1.17 4.72
CA ARG A 288 4.90 -0.07 4.44
C ARG A 288 5.75 0.30 5.66
N LYS A 289 5.15 0.34 6.85
CA LYS A 289 5.86 0.63 8.10
C LYS A 289 6.81 -0.50 8.50
N ALA A 290 6.37 -1.76 8.37
CA ALA A 290 7.17 -2.95 8.62
C ALA A 290 8.38 -3.00 7.66
N VAL A 291 8.13 -2.78 6.37
CA VAL A 291 9.17 -2.71 5.32
C VAL A 291 10.18 -1.61 5.64
N ARG A 292 9.72 -0.40 6.00
CA ARG A 292 10.61 0.70 6.40
C ARG A 292 11.48 0.33 7.59
N VAL A 293 10.90 -0.27 8.64
CA VAL A 293 11.66 -0.70 9.82
C VAL A 293 12.67 -1.80 9.46
N ALA A 294 12.29 -2.78 8.64
CA ALA A 294 13.18 -3.87 8.20
C ALA A 294 14.40 -3.32 7.46
N TYR A 295 14.18 -2.48 6.44
CA TYR A 295 15.28 -1.90 5.66
C TYR A 295 16.15 -0.96 6.50
N LEU A 296 15.57 -0.16 7.40
CA LEU A 296 16.35 0.69 8.30
C LEU A 296 17.18 -0.14 9.30
N SER A 297 16.63 -1.23 9.80
CA SER A 297 17.33 -2.16 10.68
C SER A 297 18.51 -2.82 9.94
N MET A 298 18.30 -3.22 8.68
CA MET A 298 19.35 -3.79 7.84
C MET A 298 20.44 -2.77 7.51
N LEU A 299 20.06 -1.54 7.15
CA LEU A 299 21.00 -0.44 6.92
C LEU A 299 21.83 -0.16 8.18
N LEU A 300 21.18 -0.10 9.34
CA LEU A 300 21.85 0.11 10.62
C LEU A 300 22.80 -1.06 10.94
N LEU A 301 22.39 -2.31 10.70
CA LEU A 301 23.22 -3.50 10.89
C LEU A 301 24.49 -3.45 10.05
N VAL A 302 24.36 -3.16 8.74
CA VAL A 302 25.51 -3.05 7.83
C VAL A 302 26.42 -1.90 8.25
N THR A 303 25.85 -0.76 8.65
CA THR A 303 26.62 0.39 9.14
C THR A 303 27.41 0.02 10.40
N LEU A 304 26.79 -0.65 11.35
CA LEU A 304 27.44 -1.16 12.56
C LEU A 304 28.57 -2.15 12.24
N LEU A 305 28.36 -3.05 11.28
CA LEU A 305 29.38 -4.00 10.84
C LEU A 305 30.59 -3.28 10.25
N ILE A 306 30.37 -2.28 9.39
CA ILE A 306 31.44 -1.46 8.81
C ILE A 306 32.19 -0.70 9.90
N LEU A 307 31.49 -0.07 10.84
CA LEU A 307 32.11 0.63 11.98
C LEU A 307 32.91 -0.30 12.88
N PHE A 308 32.42 -1.52 13.09
CA PHE A 308 33.11 -2.55 13.86
C PHE A 308 34.44 -2.93 13.19
N VAL A 309 34.42 -3.23 11.89
CA VAL A 309 35.62 -3.57 11.12
C VAL A 309 36.60 -2.40 11.09
N ALA A 310 36.11 -1.18 10.85
CA ALA A 310 36.93 0.03 10.84
C ALA A 310 37.59 0.30 12.21
N SER A 311 36.83 0.16 13.30
CA SER A 311 37.34 0.34 14.67
C SER A 311 38.37 -0.73 15.02
N TRP A 312 38.12 -1.98 14.64
CA TRP A 312 39.07 -3.08 14.82
C TRP A 312 40.37 -2.84 14.06
N LEU A 313 40.29 -2.44 12.79
CA LEU A 313 41.45 -2.14 11.95
C LEU A 313 42.26 -0.96 12.51
N ALA A 314 41.60 0.11 12.95
CA ALA A 314 42.26 1.26 13.57
C ALA A 314 43.08 0.85 14.80
N VAL A 315 42.52 0.01 15.68
CA VAL A 315 43.22 -0.51 16.86
C VAL A 315 44.36 -1.45 16.47
N PHE A 316 44.17 -2.27 15.44
CA PHE A 316 45.18 -3.21 14.95
C PHE A 316 46.42 -2.47 14.39
N ILE A 317 46.21 -1.51 13.48
CA ILE A 317 47.28 -0.67 12.90
C ILE A 317 48.01 0.11 14.01
N ALA A 318 47.26 0.69 14.94
CA ALA A 318 47.85 1.45 16.05
C ALA A 318 48.80 0.60 16.92
N LYS A 319 48.58 -0.73 17.01
CA LYS A 319 49.49 -1.63 17.73
C LYS A 319 50.76 -1.94 16.93
N GLN A 320 50.64 -2.20 15.62
CA GLN A 320 51.78 -2.58 14.76
C GLN A 320 52.83 -1.48 14.66
N VAL A 321 52.42 -0.21 14.61
CA VAL A 321 53.35 0.93 14.55
C VAL A 321 54.09 1.16 15.88
N THR A 322 53.63 0.57 16.99
CA THR A 322 54.19 0.77 18.34
C THR A 322 55.01 -0.38 18.92
N VAL A 323 55.34 -1.42 18.15
CA VAL A 323 56.30 -2.44 18.62
C VAL A 323 57.72 -1.88 18.46
N PRO A 324 58.48 -1.61 19.53
CA PRO A 324 59.85 -1.14 19.40
C PRO A 324 60.73 -2.30 18.91
N ILE A 325 61.63 -2.01 17.97
CA ILE A 325 62.69 -2.94 17.55
C ILE A 325 63.56 -3.23 18.79
N PRO A 326 63.60 -4.47 19.32
CA PRO A 326 64.54 -4.80 20.38
C PRO A 326 65.90 -5.03 19.74
N GLY A 327 66.80 -4.05 19.83
CA GLY A 327 68.21 -4.27 19.49
C GLY A 327 68.92 -3.09 18.86
N SER A 328 69.47 -2.19 19.69
CA SER A 328 70.61 -1.36 19.32
C SER A 328 71.29 -0.72 20.54
N SER A 329 71.61 -1.50 21.57
CA SER A 329 72.44 -0.99 22.69
C SER A 329 73.47 -1.98 23.22
N GLN A 330 73.79 -3.06 22.47
CA GLN A 330 74.85 -4.00 22.82
C GLN A 330 75.87 -4.17 21.68
N ILE A 331 76.33 -3.10 21.05
CA ILE A 331 77.55 -3.12 20.23
C ILE A 331 78.24 -1.76 20.36
N SER A 332 78.89 -1.46 21.50
CA SER A 332 79.79 -0.28 21.60
C SER A 332 80.86 -0.35 22.72
N HIS A 333 80.96 -1.42 23.50
CA HIS A 333 81.96 -1.50 24.59
C HIS A 333 82.78 -2.79 24.58
N THR A 334 83.37 -3.16 23.44
CA THR A 334 84.45 -4.16 23.37
C THR A 334 85.43 -3.83 22.24
N ALA A 335 85.99 -2.62 22.23
CA ALA A 335 87.20 -2.30 21.48
C ALA A 335 87.79 -1.01 22.05
N PHE A 336 88.75 -1.17 22.97
CA PHE A 336 89.97 -0.38 23.16
C PHE A 336 90.39 -0.41 24.63
N ARG A 337 91.42 -1.19 24.95
CA ARG A 337 92.37 -0.88 26.03
C ARG A 337 93.77 -1.27 25.54
N PRO A 338 94.75 -0.34 25.56
CA PRO A 338 96.15 -0.65 25.33
C PRO A 338 96.76 -1.44 26.50
#